data_AF-A0A662F9M9-F1
#
_entry.id   AF-A0A662F9M9-F1
#
_cell.length_a   1.000
_cell.length_b   1.000
_cell.length_c   1.000
_cell.angle_alpha   90.00
_cell.angle_beta   90.00
_cell.angle_gamma   90.00
#
_symmetry.space_group_name_H-M   'P 1'
#
loop_
_entity.id
_entity.type
_entity.pdbx_description
1 polymer ?
#
loop_
_entity_poly.entity_id
_entity_poly.type
_entity_poly.pdbx_seq_one_letter_code
_entity_poly.pdbx_strand_id
1 'polypeptide(L)' 'MASINIPEHIYERLQKRVDSTEEFSSVEEYVTYILTQVVEKLEEKQQAKAYSKEDEEKIKERLRSLGYLE' A
#
# COMPACT_ATOMS: atom_id res chain seq x y z
N MET A 1 6.69 7.09 20.14
CA MET A 1 7.01 5.66 19.92
C MET A 1 5.71 4.90 19.98
N ALA A 2 5.35 4.18 18.92
CA ALA A 2 4.15 3.35 18.89
C ALA A 2 4.56 1.91 19.22
N SER A 3 3.83 1.25 20.12
CA SER A 3 4.07 -0.14 20.50
C SER A 3 2.97 -1.01 19.90
N ILE A 4 3.35 -2.05 19.16
CA ILE A 4 2.41 -2.97 18.49
C ILE A 4 2.63 -4.35 19.10
N ASN A 5 1.54 -4.98 19.54
CA ASN A 5 1.60 -6.33 20.05
C ASN A 5 1.37 -7.31 18.91
N ILE A 6 2.35 -8.17 18.66
CA ILE A 6 2.30 -9.21 17.62
C ILE A 6 2.42 -10.60 18.24
N PRO A 7 1.76 -11.61 17.66
CA PRO A 7 1.90 -12.98 18.13
C PRO A 7 3.35 -13.46 18.05
N GLU A 8 3.77 -14.26 19.03
CA GLU A 8 5.15 -14.78 19.14
C GLU A 8 5.57 -15.57 17.88
N HIS A 9 4.66 -16.38 17.32
CA HIS A 9 4.91 -17.13 16.09
C HIS A 9 5.20 -16.26 14.86
N ILE A 10 4.65 -15.04 14.80
CA ILE A 10 4.95 -14.09 13.72
C ILE A 10 6.33 -13.50 13.97
N TYR A 11 6.61 -13.09 15.20
CA TYR A 11 7.91 -12.54 15.58
C TYR A 11 9.06 -13.51 15.27
N GLU A 12 8.93 -14.78 15.65
CA GLU A 12 9.95 -15.81 15.34
C GLU A 12 10.18 -15.96 13.82
N ARG A 13 9.12 -15.89 13.02
CA ARG A 13 9.24 -15.95 11.56
C ARG A 13 9.95 -14.74 10.98
N LEU A 14 9.66 -13.55 11.51
CA LEU A 14 10.33 -12.32 11.11
C LEU A 14 11.80 -12.36 11.51
N GLN A 15 12.11 -12.79 12.73
CA GLN A 15 13.46 -12.93 13.23
C GLN A 15 14.30 -13.88 12.36
N LYS A 16 13.80 -15.10 12.08
CA LYS A 16 14.48 -16.04 11.17
C LYS A 16 14.77 -15.45 9.80
N ARG A 17 13.90 -14.56 9.32
CA ARG A 17 14.03 -13.93 8.01
C ARG A 17 15.07 -12.81 8.02
N VAL A 18 15.12 -12.03 9.09
CA VAL A 18 16.17 -11.03 9.35
C VAL A 18 17.53 -11.71 9.54
N ASP A 19 17.62 -12.78 10.33
CA ASP A 19 18.85 -13.58 10.45
C ASP A 19 19.31 -14.17 9.11
N SER A 20 18.37 -14.48 8.21
CA SER A 20 18.69 -14.99 6.87
C SER A 20 19.02 -13.89 5.85
N THR A 21 18.83 -12.62 6.20
CA THR A 21 18.97 -11.48 5.29
C THR A 21 19.79 -10.38 5.98
N GLU A 22 21.04 -10.23 5.59
CA GLU A 22 21.97 -9.21 6.13
C GLU A 22 21.57 -7.75 5.80
N GLU A 23 20.41 -7.53 5.19
CA GLU A 23 19.91 -6.23 4.77
C GLU A 23 19.27 -5.42 5.92
N PHE A 24 18.91 -6.08 7.04
CA PHE A 24 18.22 -5.43 8.15
C PHE A 24 19.00 -5.60 9.45
N SER A 25 19.20 -4.50 10.17
CA SER A 25 19.95 -4.53 11.45
C SER A 25 19.10 -4.98 12.63
N SER A 26 17.76 -4.99 12.49
CA SER A 26 16.82 -5.34 13.57
C SER A 26 15.45 -5.73 13.02
N VAL A 27 14.72 -6.56 13.78
CA VAL A 27 13.34 -6.97 13.47
C VAL A 27 12.41 -5.75 13.39
N GLU A 28 12.64 -4.74 14.22
CA GLU A 28 11.88 -3.48 14.20
C GLU A 28 12.01 -2.73 12.86
N GLU A 29 13.22 -2.69 12.30
CA GLU A 29 13.51 -2.04 11.02
C GLU A 29 12.80 -2.78 9.89
N TYR A 30 12.87 -4.12 9.90
CA TYR A 30 12.19 -4.97 8.94
C TYR A 30 10.66 -4.81 8.98
N VAL A 31 10.08 -4.79 10.19
CA VAL A 31 8.64 -4.57 10.38
C VAL A 31 8.23 -3.19 9.89
N THR A 32 9.02 -2.16 10.22
CA THR A 32 8.77 -0.79 9.78
C THR A 32 8.78 -0.70 8.26
N TYR A 33 9.79 -1.28 7.62
CA TYR A 33 9.90 -1.31 6.17
C TYR A 33 8.67 -1.96 5.50
N ILE A 34 8.26 -3.15 5.98
CA ILE A 34 7.09 -3.84 5.44
C ILE A 34 5.82 -3.01 5.63
N LEU A 35 5.60 -2.45 6.83
CA LEU A 35 4.41 -1.66 7.10
C LEU A 35 4.35 -0.42 6.20
N THR A 36 5.46 0.30 6.06
CA THR A 36 5.54 1.46 5.16
C THR A 36 5.18 1.07 3.73
N GLN A 37 5.80 0.01 3.19
CA GLN A 37 5.54 -0.46 1.83
C GLN A 37 4.08 -0.90 1.62
N VAL A 38 3.46 -1.51 2.64
CA VAL A 38 2.05 -1.91 2.58
C VAL A 38 1.15 -0.67 2.59
N VAL A 39 1.45 0.33 3.41
CA VAL A 39 0.69 1.58 3.48
C VAL A 39 0.80 2.35 2.16
N GLU A 40 2.01 2.57 1.64
CA GLU A 40 2.24 3.24 0.36
C GLU A 40 1.45 2.56 -0.77
N LYS A 41 1.52 1.23 -0.86
CA LYS A 41 0.80 0.47 -1.88
C LYS A 41 -0.72 0.57 -1.74
N LEU A 42 -1.24 0.70 -0.53
CA LEU A 42 -2.68 0.89 -0.29
C LEU A 42 -3.10 2.31 -0.70
N GLU A 43 -2.29 3.32 -0.38
CA GLU A 43 -2.52 4.71 -0.77
C GLU A 43 -2.45 4.88 -2.30
N GLU A 44 -1.44 4.34 -2.96
CA GLU A 44 -1.31 4.34 -4.43
C GLU A 44 -2.52 3.68 -5.09
N LYS A 45 -2.98 2.53 -4.58
CA LYS A 45 -4.19 1.87 -5.10
C LYS A 45 -5.44 2.73 -4.90
N GLN A 46 -5.54 3.41 -3.77
CA GLN A 46 -6.69 4.26 -3.46
C GLN A 46 -6.69 5.50 -4.35
N GLN A 47 -5.52 6.10 -4.56
CA GLN A 47 -5.31 7.24 -5.46
C GLN A 47 -5.55 6.85 -6.92
N ALA A 48 -5.02 5.71 -7.40
CA ALA A 48 -5.29 5.20 -8.75
C ALA A 48 -6.78 4.92 -8.98
N LYS A 49 -7.49 4.42 -7.95
CA LYS A 49 -8.93 4.20 -7.99
C LYS A 49 -9.74 5.50 -7.97
N ALA A 50 -9.24 6.54 -7.30
CA ALA A 50 -9.82 7.88 -7.31
C ALA A 50 -9.64 8.54 -8.69
N TYR A 51 -8.43 8.51 -9.25
CA TYR A 51 -8.16 8.97 -10.62
C TYR A 51 -9.06 8.27 -11.63
N SER A 52 -9.14 6.92 -11.61
CA SER A 52 -10.03 6.19 -12.53
C SER A 52 -11.48 6.68 -12.48
N LYS A 53 -12.03 6.95 -11.28
CA LYS A 53 -13.41 7.44 -11.15
C LYS A 53 -13.58 8.87 -11.66
N GLU A 54 -12.69 9.78 -11.29
CA GLU A 54 -12.74 11.18 -11.75
C GLU A 54 -12.47 11.31 -13.25
N ASP A 55 -11.54 10.52 -13.78
CA ASP A 55 -11.24 10.45 -15.21
C ASP A 55 -12.43 9.85 -15.98
N GLU A 56 -13.08 8.80 -15.48
CA GLU A 56 -14.32 8.28 -16.07
C GLU A 56 -15.43 9.33 -16.12
N GLU A 57 -15.61 10.14 -15.08
CA GLU A 57 -16.59 11.23 -15.07
C GLU A 57 -16.25 12.33 -16.09
N LYS A 58 -14.99 12.77 -16.15
CA LYS A 58 -14.53 13.75 -17.14
C LYS A 58 -14.66 13.24 -18.58
N ILE A 59 -14.38 11.96 -18.81
CA ILE A 59 -14.56 11.33 -20.13
C ILE A 59 -16.05 11.27 -20.47
N LYS A 60 -16.93 10.90 -19.51
CA LYS A 60 -18.39 10.90 -19.72
C LYS A 60 -18.94 12.29 -20.01
N GLU A 61 -18.46 13.33 -19.33
CA GLU A 61 -18.86 14.73 -19.62
C GLU A 61 -18.39 15.17 -21.01
N ARG A 62 -17.15 14.84 -21.40
CA ARG A 62 -16.66 15.14 -22.75
C ARG A 62 -17.45 14.40 -23.83
N LEU A 63 -17.77 13.12 -23.62
CA LEU A 63 -18.57 12.35 -24.58
C LEU A 63 -20.01 12.86 -24.70
N ARG A 64 -20.64 13.28 -23.59
CA ARG A 64 -21.95 13.96 -23.60
C ARG A 64 -21.89 15.30 -24.34
N SER A 65 -20.87 16.10 -24.08
CA SER A 65 -20.66 17.40 -24.76
C SER A 65 -20.44 17.25 -26.27
N LEU A 66 -19.82 16.14 -26.69
CA LEU A 66 -19.62 15.78 -28.09
C LEU A 66 -20.83 15.05 -28.72
N GLY A 67 -21.92 14.82 -27.98
CA GLY A 67 -23.16 14.22 -28.50
C GLY A 67 -23.10 12.70 -28.72
N TYR A 68 -22.14 12.00 -28.13
CA TYR A 68 -21.98 10.54 -28.28
C TYR A 68 -22.72 9.72 -27.21
N LEU A 69 -23.29 10.38 -26.19
CA LEU A 69 -24.09 9.80 -25.11
C LEU A 69 -25.25 10.77 -24.83
N GLU A 70 -26.50 10.28 -24.88
CA GLU A 70 -27.70 10.97 -24.34
C GLU A 70 -27.82 10.75 -22.82
#